data_AF-A0A9N9N7X6-F1
#
_entry.id   AF-A0A9N9N7X6-F1
#
_cell.length_a   1.000
_cell.length_b   1.000
_cell.length_c   1.000
_cell.angle_alpha   90.00
_cell.angle_beta   90.00
_cell.angle_gamma   90.00
#
_symmetry.space_group_name_H-M   'P 1'
#
loop_
_entity.id
_entity.type
_entity.pdbx_description
1 polymer ?
#
loop_
_entity_poly.entity_id
_entity_poly.type
_entity_poly.pdbx_seq_one_letter_code
_entity_poly.pdbx_strand_id
1 'polypeptide(L)'
;DFMNKEAPPNYVAGLGRGATGFTTRSDIGPAREGPADFSDALQKKAQDDDDDDERFQDPDNETGLFASAPYEEDDEEADKIYEAIDQKMDERRKARREAREKEELEKYRAERPKIQQQFADLKRGLAVVTDDEWANLPDVGDLVGKNRKKMNLRERYYAVPDSLLEKAREENQYVNKLDAQQQARFIKYGGFQTPSLDTGMMTNFIEIGQARDKVLSLKLDQISDSVSGQTTVDPKGYLTDLNSVVIKSDAEIGYVSILMFYTKFHVISN
;
A
#
# COMPACT_ATOMS: atom_id res chain seq x y z
N ASP A 1 -13.92 3.84 -27.37
CA ASP A 1 -13.85 5.23 -26.90
C ASP A 1 -15.25 5.78 -26.67
N PHE A 2 -15.69 5.75 -25.41
CA PHE A 2 -17.02 6.18 -24.93
C PHE A 2 -16.88 7.33 -23.93
N MET A 3 -15.79 7.36 -23.14
CA MET A 3 -15.49 8.43 -22.18
C MET A 3 -15.29 9.80 -22.83
N ASN A 4 -14.82 9.84 -24.07
CA ASN A 4 -14.60 11.09 -24.82
C ASN A 4 -15.83 11.53 -25.65
N LYS A 5 -16.97 10.83 -25.55
CA LYS A 5 -18.20 11.15 -26.31
C LYS A 5 -19.26 11.67 -25.34
N GLU A 6 -19.95 12.74 -25.74
CA GLU A 6 -21.12 13.22 -25.01
C GLU A 6 -22.22 12.15 -24.98
N ALA A 7 -23.02 12.17 -23.91
CA ALA A 7 -24.13 11.23 -23.77
C ALA A 7 -25.12 11.41 -24.95
N PRO A 8 -25.56 10.31 -25.60
CA PRO A 8 -26.55 10.41 -26.65
C PRO A 8 -27.84 11.08 -26.16
N PRO A 9 -28.48 11.95 -26.98
CA PRO A 9 -29.75 12.56 -26.60
C PRO A 9 -30.80 11.47 -26.36
N ASN A 10 -31.61 11.64 -25.30
CA ASN A 10 -32.64 10.71 -24.83
C ASN A 10 -32.13 9.39 -24.22
N TYR A 11 -30.83 9.26 -23.91
CA TYR A 11 -30.33 8.13 -23.14
C TYR A 11 -30.73 8.25 -21.67
N VAL A 12 -31.53 7.29 -21.19
CA VAL A 12 -31.85 7.15 -19.76
C VAL A 12 -30.90 6.11 -19.16
N ALA A 13 -30.08 6.55 -18.21
CA ALA A 13 -29.15 5.69 -17.50
C ALA A 13 -29.90 4.54 -16.79
N GLY A 14 -29.36 3.32 -16.88
CA GLY A 14 -29.99 2.12 -16.30
C GLY A 14 -31.07 1.48 -17.17
N LEU A 15 -31.92 2.26 -17.83
CA LEU A 15 -33.02 1.75 -18.67
C LEU A 15 -32.50 0.98 -19.90
N GLY A 16 -31.53 1.55 -20.62
CA GLY A 16 -30.89 0.91 -21.78
C GLY A 16 -30.02 -0.32 -21.43
N ARG A 17 -29.71 -0.52 -20.14
CA ARG A 17 -28.96 -1.69 -19.62
C ARG A 17 -29.89 -2.76 -19.03
N GLY A 18 -31.21 -2.54 -19.01
CA GLY A 18 -32.17 -3.44 -18.37
C GLY A 18 -32.09 -3.45 -16.84
N ALA A 19 -31.57 -2.37 -16.23
CA ALA A 19 -31.60 -2.21 -14.78
C ALA A 19 -33.02 -1.81 -14.36
N THR A 20 -33.76 -2.76 -13.78
CA THR A 20 -35.04 -2.51 -13.11
C THR A 20 -34.78 -2.43 -11.61
N GLY A 21 -35.19 -1.34 -10.95
CA GLY A 21 -35.13 -1.25 -9.49
C GLY A 21 -35.96 -2.35 -8.84
N PHE A 22 -35.46 -2.96 -7.77
CA PHE A 22 -36.22 -3.96 -7.02
C PHE A 22 -37.41 -3.28 -6.35
N THR A 23 -38.61 -3.43 -6.91
CA THR A 23 -39.85 -2.96 -6.28
C THR A 23 -40.16 -3.87 -5.10
N THR A 24 -40.14 -3.35 -3.87
CA THR A 24 -40.57 -4.11 -2.70
C THR A 24 -42.08 -3.98 -2.52
N ARG A 25 -42.69 -4.89 -1.76
CA ARG A 25 -44.15 -4.92 -1.51
C ARG A 25 -44.68 -3.64 -0.83
N SER A 26 -43.79 -2.79 -0.33
CA SER A 26 -44.08 -1.49 0.27
C SER A 26 -44.13 -0.34 -0.76
N ASP A 27 -43.53 -0.50 -1.95
CA ASP A 27 -43.51 0.52 -3.02
C ASP A 27 -44.73 0.44 -3.95
N ILE A 28 -45.45 -0.70 -3.92
CA ILE A 28 -46.73 -0.85 -4.62
C ILE A 28 -47.82 -0.26 -3.72
N GLY A 29 -47.98 1.07 -3.80
CA GLY A 29 -49.15 1.77 -3.27
C GLY A 29 -50.46 1.32 -3.94
N PRO A 30 -51.63 1.68 -3.39
CA PRO A 30 -52.91 1.17 -3.85
C PRO A 30 -53.21 1.63 -5.29
N ALA A 31 -53.10 0.67 -6.21
CA ALA A 31 -53.71 0.58 -7.53
C ALA A 31 -54.02 1.91 -8.26
N ARG A 32 -53.08 2.36 -9.09
CA ARG A 32 -53.40 3.18 -10.27
C ARG A 32 -53.33 2.29 -11.51
N GLU A 33 -54.48 1.84 -12.00
CA GLU A 33 -54.60 1.21 -13.32
C GLU A 33 -54.50 2.28 -14.41
N GLY A 34 -53.48 2.19 -15.26
CA GLY A 34 -53.35 2.98 -16.49
C GLY A 34 -51.90 3.22 -16.90
N PRO A 35 -51.54 3.11 -18.19
CA PRO A 35 -50.17 3.36 -18.65
C PRO A 35 -49.98 4.88 -18.74
N ALA A 36 -49.41 5.47 -17.69
CA ALA A 36 -49.03 6.88 -17.68
C ALA A 36 -47.57 7.00 -17.26
N ASP A 37 -46.73 7.36 -18.23
CA ASP A 37 -45.49 8.13 -18.12
C ASP A 37 -44.72 7.98 -16.79
N PHE A 38 -43.99 6.87 -16.69
CA PHE A 38 -43.00 6.64 -15.63
C PHE A 38 -41.76 7.57 -15.73
N SER A 39 -41.66 8.40 -16.77
CA SER A 39 -40.49 9.28 -16.98
C SER A 39 -40.39 10.38 -15.94
N ASP A 40 -41.50 10.97 -15.52
CA ASP A 40 -41.49 12.17 -14.66
C ASP A 40 -41.16 11.84 -13.20
N ALA A 41 -41.61 10.68 -12.71
CA ALA A 41 -41.31 10.22 -11.35
C ALA A 41 -39.86 9.73 -11.19
N LEU A 42 -39.25 9.21 -12.26
CA LEU A 42 -37.86 8.76 -12.28
C LEU A 42 -36.88 9.93 -12.42
N GLN A 43 -37.27 11.01 -13.09
CA GLN A 43 -36.41 12.18 -13.30
C GLN A 43 -36.22 12.98 -12.00
N LYS A 44 -37.25 13.05 -11.15
CA LYS A 44 -37.18 13.73 -9.84
C LYS A 44 -36.36 12.96 -8.80
N LYS A 45 -36.30 11.63 -8.92
CA LYS A 45 -35.55 10.77 -7.98
C LYS A 45 -34.06 10.61 -8.33
N ALA A 46 -33.65 10.98 -9.55
CA ALA A 46 -32.27 10.91 -10.00
C ALA A 46 -31.43 12.14 -9.60
N GLN A 47 -32.02 13.12 -8.92
CA GLN A 47 -31.37 14.38 -8.54
C GLN A 47 -31.09 14.49 -7.03
N ASP A 48 -31.59 13.55 -6.22
CA ASP A 48 -31.42 13.48 -4.75
C ASP A 48 -30.53 12.28 -4.34
N ASP A 49 -29.42 12.06 -5.05
CA ASP A 49 -28.34 11.16 -4.60
C ASP A 49 -27.27 11.95 -3.81
N ASP A 50 -27.67 12.97 -3.04
CA ASP A 50 -26.88 13.45 -1.91
C ASP A 50 -27.27 12.59 -0.70
N ASP A 51 -26.70 11.38 -0.65
CA ASP A 51 -26.69 10.46 0.49
C ASP A 51 -25.92 11.05 1.69
N ASP A 52 -26.24 12.27 2.12
CA ASP A 52 -25.94 12.74 3.48
C ASP A 52 -27.07 12.24 4.39
N ASP A 53 -27.11 10.91 4.58
CA ASP A 53 -27.87 10.16 5.59
C ASP A 53 -28.96 10.98 6.33
N GLU A 54 -30.04 11.35 5.64
CA GLU A 54 -31.19 12.07 6.22
C GLU A 54 -31.78 11.33 7.44
N ARG A 55 -31.49 10.02 7.54
CA ARG A 55 -31.82 9.13 8.65
C ARG A 55 -31.16 9.49 9.98
N PHE A 56 -30.09 10.27 9.97
CA PHE A 56 -29.31 10.66 11.15
C PHE A 56 -29.36 12.17 11.44
N GLN A 57 -30.22 12.92 10.75
CA GLN A 57 -30.50 14.29 11.13
C GLN A 57 -31.17 14.32 12.52
N ASP A 58 -30.77 15.26 13.36
CA ASP A 58 -31.46 15.49 14.63
C ASP A 58 -32.93 15.84 14.31
N PRO A 59 -33.92 15.25 15.00
CA PRO A 59 -35.35 15.51 14.73
C PRO A 59 -35.74 17.00 14.79
N ASP A 60 -34.95 17.80 15.52
CA ASP A 60 -35.15 19.25 15.65
C ASP A 60 -34.51 20.05 14.50
N ASN A 61 -33.75 19.41 13.61
CA ASN A 61 -33.01 20.02 12.49
C ASN A 61 -33.56 19.59 11.12
N GLU A 62 -34.80 19.08 11.06
CA GLU A 62 -35.51 18.77 9.82
C GLU A 62 -35.75 20.06 9.01
N THR A 63 -34.80 20.41 8.15
CA THR A 63 -34.91 21.56 7.24
C THR A 63 -35.64 21.13 5.96
N GLY A 64 -36.59 21.95 5.49
CA GLY A 64 -37.21 21.77 4.16
C GLY A 64 -38.59 21.09 4.10
N LEU A 65 -39.20 20.68 5.22
CA LEU A 65 -40.56 20.09 5.23
C LEU A 65 -41.63 20.98 4.57
N PHE A 66 -41.50 22.30 4.73
CA PHE A 66 -42.43 23.28 4.18
C PHE A 66 -42.00 23.86 2.83
N ALA A 67 -40.81 23.50 2.32
CA ALA A 67 -40.29 24.02 1.06
C ALA A 67 -40.98 23.46 -0.20
N SER A 68 -41.84 22.45 -0.05
CA SER A 68 -42.55 21.79 -1.17
C SER A 68 -43.95 22.35 -1.45
N ALA A 69 -44.47 23.23 -0.58
CA ALA A 69 -45.76 23.87 -0.77
C ALA A 69 -45.66 25.03 -1.80
N PRO A 70 -46.74 25.36 -2.53
CA PRO A 70 -46.75 26.57 -3.34
C PRO A 70 -46.54 27.78 -2.43
N TYR A 71 -45.49 28.54 -2.72
CA TYR A 71 -45.10 29.71 -1.96
C TYR A 71 -45.57 30.96 -2.70
N GLU A 72 -46.41 31.75 -2.05
CA GLU A 72 -47.08 32.92 -2.63
C GLU A 72 -46.41 34.24 -2.17
N GLU A 73 -46.76 35.35 -2.80
CA GLU A 73 -46.19 36.67 -2.47
C GLU A 73 -46.49 37.07 -1.01
N ASP A 74 -47.63 36.65 -0.48
CA ASP A 74 -48.02 36.85 0.92
C ASP A 74 -47.13 36.04 1.90
N ASP A 75 -46.64 34.85 1.49
CA ASP A 75 -45.74 34.03 2.29
C ASP A 75 -44.33 34.66 2.35
N GLU A 76 -43.86 35.24 1.23
CA GLU A 76 -42.62 36.02 1.20
C GLU A 76 -42.66 37.23 2.13
N GLU A 77 -43.78 37.95 2.16
CA GLU A 77 -43.96 39.08 3.06
C GLU A 77 -43.99 38.63 4.52
N ALA A 78 -44.66 37.52 4.81
CA ALA A 78 -44.67 36.92 6.14
C ALA A 78 -43.25 36.55 6.59
N ASP A 79 -42.48 35.86 5.76
CA ASP A 79 -41.10 35.46 6.11
C ASP A 79 -40.19 36.67 6.34
N LYS A 80 -40.30 37.72 5.52
CA LYS A 80 -39.57 38.98 5.73
C LYS A 80 -39.92 39.62 7.08
N ILE A 81 -41.19 39.57 7.48
CA ILE A 81 -41.65 40.11 8.77
C ILE A 81 -41.14 39.25 9.93
N TYR A 82 -41.22 37.92 9.83
CA TYR A 82 -40.72 37.01 10.86
C TYR A 82 -39.20 37.10 11.01
N GLU A 83 -38.45 37.15 9.91
CA GLU A 83 -37.00 37.36 9.93
C GLU A 83 -36.65 38.71 10.59
N ALA A 84 -37.37 39.78 10.26
CA ALA A 84 -37.14 41.08 10.89
C ALA A 84 -37.43 41.07 12.40
N ILE A 85 -38.44 40.32 12.85
CA ILE A 85 -38.73 40.12 14.27
C ILE A 85 -37.58 39.36 14.93
N ASP A 86 -37.11 38.26 14.35
CA ASP A 86 -36.01 37.46 14.91
C ASP A 86 -34.71 38.25 14.97
N GLN A 87 -34.38 38.99 13.90
CA GLN A 87 -33.23 39.90 13.87
C GLN A 87 -33.30 40.93 15.01
N LYS A 88 -34.46 41.56 15.21
CA LYS A 88 -34.69 42.54 16.28
C LYS A 88 -34.62 41.92 17.68
N MET A 89 -35.11 40.69 17.84
CA MET A 89 -35.00 39.95 19.09
C MET A 89 -33.54 39.63 19.42
N ASP A 90 -32.74 39.36 18.40
CA ASP A 90 -31.31 39.05 18.54
C ASP A 90 -30.42 40.27 18.71
N GLU A 91 -30.77 41.45 18.20
CA GLU A 91 -29.97 42.70 18.24
C GLU A 91 -29.27 42.97 19.59
N ARG A 92 -29.97 42.72 20.71
CA ARG A 92 -29.43 42.99 22.06
C ARG A 92 -28.25 42.08 22.44
N ARG A 93 -28.15 40.89 21.87
CA ARG A 93 -27.10 39.91 22.16
C ARG A 93 -26.26 39.55 20.95
N LYS A 94 -26.70 39.90 19.74
CA LYS A 94 -26.10 39.59 18.45
C LYS A 94 -24.62 39.96 18.42
N ALA A 95 -24.28 41.21 18.72
CA ALA A 95 -22.88 41.66 18.72
C ALA A 95 -21.98 40.86 19.69
N ARG A 96 -22.49 40.45 20.86
CA ARG A 96 -21.71 39.66 21.83
C ARG A 96 -21.66 38.18 21.46
N ARG A 97 -22.76 37.64 20.91
CA ARG A 97 -22.88 36.26 20.46
C ARG A 97 -21.97 36.04 19.25
N GLU A 98 -22.11 36.86 18.22
CA GLU A 98 -21.27 36.83 17.01
C GLU A 98 -19.79 37.08 17.35
N ALA A 99 -19.46 38.01 18.25
CA ALA A 99 -18.07 38.21 18.67
C ALA A 99 -17.49 36.97 19.36
N ARG A 100 -18.27 36.31 20.22
CA ARG A 100 -17.85 35.07 20.88
C ARG A 100 -17.75 33.91 19.88
N GLU A 101 -18.76 33.70 19.05
CA GLU A 101 -18.78 32.66 18.03
C GLU A 101 -17.62 32.85 17.05
N LYS A 102 -17.33 34.09 16.68
CA LYS A 102 -16.16 34.42 15.85
C LYS A 102 -14.84 34.11 16.57
N GLU A 103 -14.70 34.50 17.83
CA GLU A 103 -13.48 34.19 18.61
C GLU A 103 -13.31 32.67 18.82
N GLU A 104 -14.40 31.95 19.10
CA GLU A 104 -14.41 30.49 19.22
C GLU A 104 -14.08 29.81 17.89
N LEU A 105 -14.61 30.31 16.77
CA LEU A 105 -14.32 29.80 15.43
C LEU A 105 -12.87 30.11 15.02
N GLU A 106 -12.34 31.28 15.37
CA GLU A 106 -10.94 31.64 15.17
C GLU A 106 -10.01 30.77 16.01
N LYS A 107 -10.33 30.54 17.29
CA LYS A 107 -9.59 29.60 18.15
C LYS A 107 -9.66 28.18 17.61
N TYR A 108 -10.85 27.70 17.24
CA TYR A 108 -11.03 26.39 16.64
C TYR A 108 -10.22 26.24 15.35
N ARG A 109 -10.19 27.27 14.51
CA ARG A 109 -9.41 27.28 13.27
C ARG A 109 -7.91 27.34 13.54
N ALA A 110 -7.48 27.98 14.61
CA ALA A 110 -6.08 28.01 15.05
C ALA A 110 -5.64 26.66 15.66
N GLU A 111 -6.49 26.04 16.47
CA GLU A 111 -6.25 24.73 17.11
C GLU A 111 -6.33 23.58 16.10
N ARG A 112 -7.29 23.66 15.18
CA ARG A 112 -7.58 22.63 14.17
C ARG A 112 -7.69 23.28 12.79
N PRO A 113 -6.58 23.77 12.22
CA PRO A 113 -6.60 24.31 10.86
C PRO A 113 -7.04 23.23 9.89
N LYS A 114 -7.87 23.61 8.91
CA LYS A 114 -8.30 22.69 7.85
C LYS A 114 -7.06 22.21 7.10
N ILE A 115 -7.04 20.96 6.64
CA ILE A 115 -5.90 20.34 5.94
C ILE A 115 -5.46 21.23 4.75
N GLN A 116 -6.41 21.76 4.00
CA GLN A 116 -6.14 22.70 2.89
C GLN A 116 -5.44 24.00 3.34
N GLN A 117 -5.71 24.47 4.55
CA GLN A 117 -5.07 25.66 5.13
C GLN A 117 -3.66 25.37 5.62
N GLN A 118 -3.41 24.18 6.17
CA GLN A 118 -2.06 23.73 6.54
C GLN A 118 -1.13 23.70 5.30
N PHE A 119 -1.69 23.40 4.14
CA PHE A 119 -0.97 23.36 2.87
C PHE A 119 -1.10 24.63 2.01
N ALA A 120 -1.75 25.69 2.50
CA ALA A 120 -1.93 26.92 1.71
C ALA A 120 -0.60 27.58 1.36
N ASP A 121 0.35 27.59 2.30
CA ASP A 121 1.69 28.14 2.09
C ASP A 121 2.48 27.29 1.09
N LEU A 122 2.42 25.96 1.19
CA LEU A 122 3.04 25.05 0.22
C LEU A 122 2.40 25.20 -1.17
N LYS A 123 1.08 25.35 -1.24
CA LYS A 123 0.35 25.59 -2.49
C LYS A 123 0.75 26.92 -3.13
N ARG A 124 1.03 27.96 -2.35
CA ARG A 124 1.59 29.22 -2.85
C ARG A 124 3.03 29.05 -3.32
N GLY A 125 3.84 28.25 -2.61
CA GLY A 125 5.19 27.88 -3.04
C GLY A 125 5.22 27.12 -4.37
N LEU A 126 4.22 26.28 -4.64
CA LEU A 126 4.06 25.58 -5.91
C LEU A 126 3.83 26.53 -7.12
N ALA A 127 3.44 27.79 -6.89
CA ALA A 127 3.32 28.77 -7.97
C ALA A 127 4.68 29.23 -8.54
N VAL A 128 5.78 28.96 -7.83
CA VAL A 128 7.15 29.25 -8.30
C VAL A 128 7.66 28.17 -9.26
N VAL A 129 7.10 26.96 -9.19
CA VAL A 129 7.49 25.82 -10.05
C VAL A 129 7.04 26.09 -11.48
N THR A 130 7.98 26.01 -12.42
CA THR A 130 7.72 26.28 -13.84
C THR A 130 7.01 25.11 -14.52
N ASP A 131 6.28 25.39 -15.60
CA ASP A 131 5.58 24.35 -16.37
C ASP A 131 6.55 23.30 -16.93
N ASP A 132 7.79 23.68 -17.24
CA ASP A 132 8.84 22.75 -17.66
C ASP A 132 9.26 21.79 -16.53
N GLU A 133 9.31 22.27 -15.28
CA GLU A 133 9.57 21.42 -14.11
C GLU A 133 8.39 20.48 -13.83
N TRP A 134 7.15 20.94 -14.08
CA TRP A 134 5.96 20.08 -14.02
C TRP A 134 6.01 18.96 -15.06
N ALA A 135 6.46 19.24 -16.27
CA ALA A 135 6.59 18.24 -17.32
C ALA A 135 7.69 17.19 -17.04
N ASN A 136 8.71 17.56 -16.26
CA ASN A 136 9.85 16.70 -15.94
C ASN A 136 9.71 15.95 -14.60
N LEU A 137 8.52 15.94 -13.99
CA LEU A 137 8.27 15.12 -12.80
C LEU A 137 8.49 13.62 -13.13
N PRO A 138 9.39 12.93 -12.42
CA PRO A 138 9.59 11.49 -12.64
C PRO A 138 8.36 10.73 -12.19
N ASP A 139 7.98 9.70 -12.95
CA ASP A 139 6.94 8.76 -12.53
C ASP A 139 7.39 7.98 -11.28
N VAL A 140 6.42 7.46 -10.52
CA VAL A 140 6.64 6.73 -9.28
C VAL A 140 7.38 5.42 -9.54
N GLY A 141 8.72 5.45 -9.44
CA GLY A 141 9.54 4.24 -9.43
C GLY A 141 9.27 3.39 -8.17
N ASP A 142 9.31 2.06 -8.29
CA ASP A 142 9.23 1.14 -7.14
C ASP A 142 10.52 1.22 -6.30
N LEU A 143 10.65 2.30 -5.53
CA LEU A 143 11.79 2.60 -4.66
C LEU A 143 12.02 1.53 -3.58
N VAL A 144 10.97 0.75 -3.26
CA VAL A 144 10.99 -0.24 -2.17
C VAL A 144 11.04 -1.69 -2.71
N GLY A 145 11.01 -1.88 -4.04
CA GLY A 145 11.01 -3.20 -4.68
C GLY A 145 9.86 -4.11 -4.24
N LYS A 146 8.78 -3.54 -3.69
CA LYS A 146 7.68 -4.30 -3.06
C LYS A 146 6.93 -5.12 -4.10
N ASN A 147 6.86 -4.65 -5.34
CA ASN A 147 6.21 -5.37 -6.42
C ASN A 147 7.02 -6.62 -6.82
N ARG A 148 8.37 -6.53 -6.83
CA ARG A 148 9.24 -7.67 -7.13
C ARG A 148 9.17 -8.77 -6.06
N LYS A 149 9.11 -8.38 -4.77
CA LYS A 149 9.03 -9.34 -3.66
C LYS A 149 7.70 -10.08 -3.61
N LYS A 150 6.59 -9.41 -3.94
CA LYS A 150 5.25 -10.05 -3.99
C LYS A 150 5.14 -11.09 -5.11
N MET A 151 5.82 -10.86 -6.24
CA MET A 151 5.82 -11.79 -7.38
C MET A 151 6.56 -13.10 -7.06
N ASN A 152 7.71 -13.02 -6.39
CA ASN A 152 8.53 -14.20 -6.09
C ASN A 152 8.00 -15.08 -4.95
N LEU A 153 7.05 -14.59 -4.15
CA LEU A 153 6.60 -15.28 -2.94
C LEU A 153 5.45 -16.26 -3.19
N ARG A 154 4.77 -16.20 -4.34
CA ARG A 154 3.43 -16.80 -4.50
C ARG A 154 3.32 -18.09 -5.31
N GLU A 155 4.39 -18.67 -5.84
CA GLU A 155 4.22 -19.72 -6.87
C GLU A 155 4.97 -21.03 -6.66
N ARG A 156 5.64 -21.26 -5.53
CA ARG A 156 6.28 -22.56 -5.26
C ARG A 156 5.95 -23.09 -3.88
N TYR A 157 4.97 -24.00 -3.84
CA TYR A 157 4.72 -24.85 -2.69
C TYR A 157 5.40 -26.20 -2.94
N TYR A 158 6.28 -26.62 -2.02
CA TYR A 158 6.88 -27.95 -2.03
C TYR A 158 6.20 -28.80 -0.97
N ALA A 159 6.20 -30.13 -1.16
CA ALA A 159 5.79 -31.04 -0.11
C ALA A 159 6.68 -30.83 1.13
N VAL A 160 6.06 -30.81 2.32
CA VAL A 160 6.77 -30.70 3.59
C VAL A 160 7.63 -31.97 3.78
N PRO A 161 8.95 -31.86 4.03
CA PRO A 161 9.79 -33.03 4.24
C PRO A 161 9.52 -33.68 5.59
N ASP A 162 9.52 -35.01 5.65
CA ASP A 162 9.26 -35.81 6.86
C ASP A 162 10.22 -35.52 8.04
N SER A 163 11.41 -34.98 7.77
CA SER A 163 12.35 -34.50 8.80
C SER A 163 11.76 -33.42 9.73
N LEU A 164 10.79 -32.61 9.25
CA LEU A 164 10.09 -31.65 10.11
C LEU A 164 9.14 -32.35 11.09
N LEU A 165 8.60 -33.52 10.72
CA LEU A 165 7.78 -34.34 11.62
C LEU A 165 8.65 -35.00 12.68
N GLU A 166 9.85 -35.45 12.32
CA GLU A 166 10.82 -36.00 13.28
C GLU A 166 11.27 -34.94 14.28
N LYS A 167 11.61 -33.72 13.81
CA LYS A 167 11.93 -32.59 14.68
C LYS A 167 10.75 -32.16 15.56
N ALA A 168 9.52 -32.11 15.03
CA ALA A 168 8.33 -31.82 15.83
C ALA A 168 8.06 -32.90 16.89
N ARG A 169 8.42 -34.15 16.59
CA ARG A 169 8.38 -35.26 17.56
C ARG A 169 9.45 -35.13 18.63
N GLU A 170 10.64 -34.64 18.31
CA GLU A 170 11.71 -34.34 19.28
C GLU A 170 11.39 -33.10 20.13
N GLU A 171 10.77 -32.07 19.55
CA GLU A 171 10.39 -30.85 20.28
C GLU A 171 9.29 -31.13 21.33
N ASN A 172 8.34 -32.00 21.00
CA ASN A 172 7.33 -32.48 21.95
C ASN A 172 7.87 -33.56 22.90
N GLN A 173 9.11 -34.03 22.73
CA GLN A 173 9.76 -34.89 23.70
C GLN A 173 10.32 -34.02 24.84
N TYR A 174 9.78 -34.23 26.04
CA TYR A 174 10.35 -33.67 27.25
C TYR A 174 11.74 -34.27 27.49
N VAL A 175 12.79 -33.49 27.21
CA VAL A 175 14.18 -33.84 27.48
C VAL A 175 14.42 -33.78 29.00
N ASN A 176 14.32 -34.95 29.66
CA ASN A 176 14.54 -35.08 31.10
C ASN A 176 16.03 -35.15 31.52
N LYS A 177 16.97 -34.81 30.62
CA LYS A 177 18.41 -34.80 30.90
C LYS A 177 19.03 -33.53 30.34
N LEU A 178 19.44 -32.63 31.23
CA LEU A 178 20.22 -31.45 30.86
C LEU A 178 21.63 -31.88 30.43
N ASP A 179 22.10 -31.32 29.31
CA ASP A 179 23.48 -31.49 28.86
C ASP A 179 24.45 -30.85 29.86
N ALA A 180 25.44 -31.62 30.31
CA ALA A 180 26.37 -31.21 31.37
C ALA A 180 27.19 -29.96 30.97
N GLN A 181 27.39 -29.75 29.67
CA GLN A 181 28.14 -28.62 29.14
C GLN A 181 27.37 -27.29 29.22
N GLN A 182 26.03 -27.33 29.17
CA GLN A 182 25.18 -26.15 29.34
C GLN A 182 25.04 -25.74 30.81
N GLN A 183 24.93 -26.72 31.72
CA GLN A 183 24.95 -26.45 33.16
C GLN A 183 26.28 -25.84 33.63
N ALA A 184 27.41 -26.31 33.09
CA ALA A 184 28.72 -25.76 33.41
C ALA A 184 28.89 -24.30 32.94
N ARG A 185 28.29 -23.91 31.80
CA ARG A 185 28.33 -22.52 31.32
C ARG A 185 27.47 -21.58 32.17
N PHE A 186 26.32 -22.05 32.66
CA PHE A 186 25.43 -21.27 33.51
C PHE A 186 26.09 -20.91 34.86
N ILE A 187 26.82 -21.84 35.46
CA ILE A 187 27.50 -21.62 36.75
C ILE A 187 28.75 -20.74 36.61
N LYS A 188 29.47 -20.81 35.47
CA LYS A 188 30.76 -20.12 35.31
C LYS A 188 30.65 -18.66 34.87
N TYR A 189 29.58 -18.26 34.16
CA TYR A 189 29.48 -16.93 33.55
C TYR A 189 28.25 -16.09 33.94
N GLY A 190 27.52 -16.49 34.98
CA GLY A 190 26.58 -15.61 35.69
C GLY A 190 25.64 -14.81 34.78
N GLY A 191 24.62 -15.47 34.21
CA GLY A 191 23.47 -14.80 33.61
C GLY A 191 23.77 -14.06 32.30
N PHE A 192 22.88 -14.20 31.32
CA PHE A 192 22.89 -13.42 30.09
C PHE A 192 22.54 -11.96 30.42
N GLN A 193 23.52 -11.15 30.81
CA GLN A 193 23.37 -9.71 30.87
C GLN A 193 23.25 -9.18 29.43
N THR A 194 22.02 -9.00 28.97
CA THR A 194 21.70 -8.09 27.87
C THR A 194 22.20 -6.71 28.28
N PRO A 195 23.16 -6.09 27.55
CA PRO A 195 23.55 -4.71 27.82
C PRO A 195 22.32 -3.82 27.65
N SER A 196 21.97 -3.12 28.73
CA SER A 196 20.82 -2.24 28.82
C SER A 196 20.84 -1.16 27.74
N LEU A 197 19.71 -1.05 27.03
CA LEU A 197 19.38 -0.09 25.98
C LEU A 197 18.87 1.22 26.62
N ASP A 198 19.75 2.03 27.21
CA ASP A 198 19.30 3.32 27.80
C ASP A 198 20.32 4.45 27.75
N THR A 199 21.03 4.57 26.62
CA THR A 199 21.72 5.82 26.29
C THR A 199 21.53 6.09 24.81
N GLY A 200 20.84 7.19 24.47
CA GLY A 200 20.53 7.67 23.12
C GLY A 200 21.74 8.09 22.28
N MET A 201 22.81 7.30 22.27
CA MET A 201 23.76 7.30 21.18
C MET A 201 23.18 6.44 20.07
N MET A 202 23.11 6.98 18.86
CA MET A 202 22.69 6.29 17.64
C MET A 202 23.55 5.03 17.47
N THR A 203 23.08 3.89 17.98
CA THR A 203 23.74 2.61 17.82
C THR A 203 23.51 2.18 16.38
N ASN A 204 24.50 2.42 15.53
CA ASN A 204 24.48 1.96 14.15
C ASN A 204 24.30 0.43 14.15
N PHE A 205 23.06 -0.04 13.91
CA PHE A 205 22.73 -1.46 13.87
C PHE A 205 23.55 -2.21 12.80
N ILE A 206 24.00 -1.49 11.76
CA ILE A 206 24.90 -1.99 10.72
C ILE A 206 26.28 -2.31 11.31
N GLU A 207 26.84 -1.42 12.12
CA GLU A 207 28.16 -1.62 12.74
C GLU A 207 28.10 -2.75 13.79
N ILE A 208 27.03 -2.82 14.58
CA ILE A 208 26.78 -3.92 15.51
C ILE A 208 26.60 -5.25 14.75
N GLY A 209 25.89 -5.25 13.62
CA GLY A 209 25.74 -6.42 12.75
C GLY A 209 27.08 -6.91 12.21
N GLN A 210 27.88 -6.00 11.65
CA GLN A 210 29.23 -6.30 11.16
C GLN A 210 30.17 -6.79 12.26
N ALA A 211 30.08 -6.24 13.48
CA ALA A 211 30.87 -6.70 14.61
C ALA A 211 30.49 -8.13 15.01
N ARG A 212 29.20 -8.47 15.00
CA ARG A 212 28.72 -9.84 15.28
C ARG A 212 29.16 -10.82 14.20
N ASP A 213 29.11 -10.42 12.93
CA ASP A 213 29.57 -11.26 11.81
C ASP A 213 31.08 -11.55 11.88
N LYS A 214 31.90 -10.56 12.27
CA LYS A 214 33.34 -10.77 12.50
C LYS A 214 33.63 -11.72 13.66
N VAL A 215 32.84 -11.64 14.74
CA VAL A 215 32.99 -12.58 15.86
C VAL A 215 32.55 -13.99 15.47
N LEU A 216 31.50 -14.10 14.64
CA LEU A 216 31.08 -15.38 14.09
C LEU A 216 32.16 -15.95 13.15
N SER A 217 32.74 -15.13 12.27
CA SER A 217 33.81 -15.58 11.38
C SER A 217 35.04 -16.04 12.16
N LEU A 218 35.43 -15.36 13.24
CA LEU A 218 36.52 -15.80 14.12
C LEU A 218 36.21 -17.14 14.80
N LYS A 219 34.96 -17.35 15.24
CA LYS A 219 34.54 -18.64 15.81
C LYS A 219 34.51 -19.75 14.77
N LEU A 220 34.08 -19.44 13.54
CA LEU A 220 34.11 -20.37 12.42
C LEU A 220 35.54 -20.70 12.02
N ASP A 221 36.46 -19.73 12.04
CA ASP A 221 37.89 -19.92 11.74
C ASP A 221 38.56 -20.83 12.78
N GLN A 222 38.25 -20.60 14.06
CA GLN A 222 38.69 -21.48 15.15
C GLN A 222 38.15 -22.92 15.01
N ILE A 223 36.90 -23.07 14.54
CA ILE A 223 36.31 -24.38 14.28
C ILE A 223 36.91 -24.99 13.01
N SER A 224 37.16 -24.21 11.95
CA SER A 224 37.75 -24.71 10.71
C SER A 224 39.20 -25.15 10.88
N ASP A 225 39.96 -24.50 11.78
CA ASP A 225 41.32 -24.94 12.12
C ASP A 225 41.32 -26.33 12.81
N SER A 226 40.20 -26.70 13.44
CA SER A 226 39.99 -28.04 14.02
C SER A 226 39.49 -29.08 12.99
N VAL A 227 39.13 -28.67 11.78
CA VAL A 227 38.66 -29.54 10.69
C VAL A 227 39.83 -29.81 9.74
N SER A 228 40.46 -30.98 9.87
CA SER A 228 41.50 -31.39 8.92
C SER A 228 40.89 -31.95 7.64
N GLY A 229 41.55 -31.71 6.50
CA GLY A 229 41.10 -32.17 5.17
C GLY A 229 40.45 -31.11 4.28
N GLN A 230 40.46 -29.84 4.69
CA GLN A 230 39.96 -28.75 3.86
C GLN A 230 40.97 -28.43 2.74
N THR A 231 40.54 -28.53 1.49
CA THR A 231 41.37 -28.23 0.32
C THR A 231 41.14 -26.78 -0.11
N THR A 232 42.15 -25.93 0.06
CA THR A 232 42.14 -24.56 -0.48
C THR A 232 43.03 -24.51 -1.72
N VAL A 233 42.42 -24.11 -2.82
CA VAL A 233 43.11 -23.89 -4.08
C VAL A 233 43.65 -22.45 -4.08
N ASP A 234 44.96 -22.27 -4.34
CA ASP A 234 45.51 -20.93 -4.56
C ASP A 234 44.96 -20.37 -5.88
N PRO A 235 44.13 -19.30 -5.85
CA PRO A 235 43.56 -18.74 -7.06
C PRO A 235 44.63 -18.19 -8.01
N LYS A 236 45.79 -17.76 -7.51
CA LYS A 236 46.89 -17.29 -8.36
C LYS A 236 47.60 -18.46 -9.03
N GLY A 237 47.95 -19.49 -8.25
CA GLY A 237 48.48 -20.75 -8.77
C GLY A 237 47.57 -21.41 -9.81
N TYR A 238 46.26 -21.46 -9.55
CA TYR A 238 45.30 -22.02 -10.50
C TYR A 238 45.19 -21.20 -11.79
N LEU A 239 45.26 -19.86 -11.72
CA LEU A 239 45.25 -19.02 -12.92
C LEU A 239 46.58 -19.11 -13.69
N THR A 240 47.71 -19.27 -13.02
CA THR A 240 48.99 -19.50 -13.70
C THR A 240 49.05 -20.88 -14.34
N ASP A 241 48.48 -21.89 -13.71
CA ASP A 241 48.39 -23.24 -14.26
C ASP A 241 47.40 -23.30 -15.42
N LEU A 242 46.28 -22.56 -15.36
CA LEU A 242 45.37 -22.42 -16.50
C LEU A 242 46.01 -21.68 -17.68
N ASN A 243 46.85 -20.67 -17.42
CA ASN A 243 47.60 -19.96 -18.46
C ASN A 243 48.81 -20.75 -18.98
N SER A 244 49.34 -21.70 -18.21
CA SER A 244 50.39 -22.61 -18.69
C SER A 244 49.81 -23.77 -19.50
N VAL A 245 48.54 -24.11 -19.29
CA VAL A 245 47.73 -25.01 -20.13
C VAL A 245 47.16 -24.29 -21.37
N VAL A 246 47.89 -23.30 -21.90
CA VAL A 246 47.63 -22.78 -23.25
C VAL A 246 47.83 -23.93 -24.24
N ILE A 247 46.72 -24.43 -24.77
CA ILE A 247 46.68 -25.36 -25.88
C ILE A 247 47.48 -24.73 -27.02
N LYS A 248 48.54 -25.40 -27.48
CA LYS A 248 49.34 -24.92 -28.60
C LYS A 248 48.42 -24.81 -29.82
N SER A 249 48.24 -23.56 -30.26
CA SER A 249 47.61 -23.12 -31.51
C SER A 249 46.20 -23.66 -31.82
N ASP A 250 45.21 -22.77 -31.72
CA ASP A 250 43.88 -22.90 -32.34
C ASP A 250 43.95 -23.22 -33.85
N ALA A 251 45.06 -22.89 -34.51
CA ALA A 251 45.31 -23.22 -35.91
C ALA A 251 45.38 -24.74 -36.15
N GLU A 252 45.96 -25.53 -35.24
CA GLU A 252 46.08 -26.98 -35.40
C GLU A 252 44.74 -27.69 -35.25
N ILE A 253 43.79 -27.15 -34.48
CA ILE A 253 42.45 -27.75 -34.29
C ILE A 253 41.66 -27.75 -35.61
N GLY A 254 41.78 -26.69 -36.42
CA GLY A 254 41.18 -26.63 -37.77
C GLY A 254 41.77 -27.66 -38.74
N TYR A 255 43.10 -27.82 -38.73
CA TYR A 255 43.76 -28.84 -39.57
C TYR A 255 43.47 -30.27 -39.07
N VAL A 256 43.40 -30.51 -37.76
CA VAL A 256 43.06 -31.82 -37.18
C VAL A 256 41.63 -32.21 -37.50
N SER A 257 40.68 -31.28 -37.45
CA SER A 257 39.29 -31.55 -37.83
C SER A 257 39.14 -31.81 -39.33
N ILE A 258 39.85 -31.08 -40.19
CA ILE A 258 39.92 -31.36 -41.63
C ILE A 258 40.56 -32.73 -41.91
N LEU A 259 41.66 -33.07 -41.23
CA LEU A 259 42.35 -34.36 -41.36
C LEU A 259 41.46 -35.53 -40.88
N MET A 260 40.73 -35.35 -39.77
CA MET A 260 39.74 -36.33 -39.30
C MET A 260 38.61 -36.52 -40.31
N PHE A 261 38.14 -35.45 -40.96
CA PHE A 261 37.15 -35.57 -42.03
C PHE A 261 37.70 -36.34 -43.23
N TYR A 262 38.93 -36.04 -43.66
CA TYR A 262 39.54 -36.69 -44.81
C TYR A 262 39.79 -38.19 -44.59
N THR A 263 40.33 -38.54 -43.41
CA THR A 263 40.55 -39.93 -43.00
C THR A 263 39.24 -40.70 -42.85
N LYS A 264 38.21 -40.08 -42.27
CA LYS A 264 36.89 -40.70 -42.14
C LYS A 264 36.20 -40.89 -43.50
N PHE A 265 36.35 -39.96 -44.44
CA PHE A 265 35.86 -40.11 -45.81
C PHE A 265 36.62 -41.20 -46.58
N HIS A 266 37.94 -41.31 -46.40
CA HIS A 266 38.76 -42.32 -47.07
C HIS A 266 38.47 -43.75 -46.59
N VAL A 267 38.11 -43.91 -45.30
CA VAL A 267 37.68 -45.20 -44.72
C VAL A 267 36.27 -45.61 -45.17
N ILE A 268 35.42 -44.65 -45.58
CA ILE A 268 34.07 -44.93 -46.09
C ILE A 268 34.07 -45.18 -47.61
N SER A 269 35.13 -44.74 -48.32
CA SER A 269 35.27 -44.83 -49.77
C SER A 269 36.10 -46.05 -50.27
N ASN A 270 36.59 -46.89 -49.36
CA ASN A 270 37.18 -48.21 -49.62
C ASN A 270 36.31 -49.29 -48.97
#